data_AF-A0A6M3IN66-F1
#
_entry.id   AF-A0A6M3IN66-F1
#
_cell.length_a   1.000
_cell.length_b   1.000
_cell.length_c   1.000
_cell.angle_alpha   90.00
_cell.angle_beta   90.00
_cell.angle_gamma   90.00
#
_symmetry.space_group_name_H-M   'P 1'
#
loop_
_entity.id
_entity.type
_entity.pdbx_description
1 polymer ?
#
loop_
_entity_poly.entity_id
_entity_poly.type
_entity_poly.pdbx_seq_one_letter_code
_entity_poly.pdbx_strand_id
1 'polypeptide(L)'
;MNQRSEWEAFIKKKEGRTKYGNKKAVVRGEVLDSKHEAKRYQDLLFLEAAGHITDLKRQVEFHLIVNGWKIASYFADFCYIENAKKIVEDAKGCKTRDYTIKKKLMKALFGIEIKEV
;
A
#
# COMPACT_ATOMS: atom_id res chain seq x y z
N MET A 1 -2.39 -0.26 46.80
CA MET A 1 -2.83 0.17 45.45
C MET A 1 -1.75 -0.28 44.47
N ASN A 2 -2.08 -1.21 43.57
CA ASN A 2 -1.09 -2.02 42.85
C ASN A 2 -0.80 -1.41 41.46
N GLN A 3 0.46 -1.02 41.22
CA GLN A 3 0.97 -0.44 39.97
C GLN A 3 0.59 -1.24 38.70
N ARG A 4 0.32 -2.56 38.82
CA ARG A 4 -0.19 -3.40 37.72
C ARG A 4 -1.53 -2.93 37.16
N SER A 5 -2.46 -2.51 38.02
CA SER A 5 -3.81 -2.08 37.62
C SER A 5 -3.79 -0.76 36.84
N GLU A 6 -2.87 0.13 37.19
CA GLU A 6 -2.65 1.40 36.49
C GLU A 6 -1.97 1.17 35.13
N TRP A 7 -1.06 0.19 35.05
CA TRP A 7 -0.38 -0.20 33.81
C TRP A 7 -1.33 -0.88 32.81
N GLU A 8 -2.23 -1.75 33.28
CA GLU A 8 -3.28 -2.36 32.47
C GLU A 8 -4.30 -1.33 31.95
N ALA A 9 -4.68 -0.36 32.78
CA ALA A 9 -5.54 0.75 32.37
C ALA A 9 -4.86 1.67 31.33
N PHE A 10 -3.53 1.86 31.43
CA PHE A 10 -2.74 2.62 30.47
C PHE A 10 -2.67 1.92 29.09
N ILE A 11 -2.48 0.61 29.05
CA ILE A 11 -2.50 -0.20 27.81
C ILE A 11 -3.88 -0.13 27.14
N LYS A 12 -4.96 -0.35 27.91
CA LYS A 12 -6.34 -0.36 27.40
C LYS A 12 -6.76 0.99 26.82
N LYS A 13 -6.24 2.11 27.35
CA LYS A 13 -6.51 3.47 26.84
C LYS A 13 -5.79 3.77 25.51
N LYS A 14 -4.73 3.02 25.17
CA LYS A 14 -3.91 3.23 23.97
C LYS A 14 -4.41 2.46 22.74
N GLU A 15 -5.31 1.49 22.91
CA GLU A 15 -5.89 0.68 21.82
C GLU A 15 -6.93 1.44 20.97
N GLY A 16 -7.34 2.64 21.37
CA GLY A 16 -8.48 3.35 20.77
C GLY A 16 -8.19 4.37 19.66
N ARG A 17 -6.93 4.61 19.27
CA ARG A 17 -6.62 5.58 18.20
C ARG A 17 -5.51 5.07 17.30
N THR A 18 -5.85 4.77 16.04
CA THR A 18 -4.86 4.70 14.97
C THR A 18 -4.12 6.04 14.91
N LYS A 19 -2.82 6.01 14.61
CA LYS A 19 -1.93 7.19 14.64
C LYS A 19 -2.44 8.39 13.80
N TYR A 20 -3.45 8.18 12.95
CA TYR A 20 -4.08 9.19 12.09
C TYR A 20 -5.63 9.18 12.11
N GLY A 21 -6.29 8.46 13.03
CA GLY A 21 -7.76 8.42 13.06
C GLY A 21 -8.43 7.76 11.84
N ASN A 22 -7.67 7.02 11.02
CA ASN A 22 -8.21 6.31 9.86
C ASN A 22 -9.18 5.22 10.29
N LYS A 23 -10.37 5.22 9.69
CA LYS A 23 -11.34 4.12 9.77
C LYS A 23 -10.92 3.07 8.74
N LYS A 24 -10.47 1.90 9.22
CA LYS A 24 -10.20 0.75 8.38
C LYS A 24 -11.48 0.32 7.67
N ALA A 25 -11.41 0.10 6.36
CA ALA A 25 -12.54 -0.34 5.55
C ALA A 25 -12.28 -1.77 5.07
N VAL A 26 -13.31 -2.61 5.06
CA VAL A 26 -13.23 -3.97 4.53
C VAL A 26 -13.84 -3.97 3.14
N VAL A 27 -13.06 -4.33 2.11
CA VAL A 27 -13.57 -4.53 0.75
C VAL A 27 -13.12 -5.92 0.30
N ARG A 28 -14.06 -6.76 -0.14
CA ARG A 28 -13.82 -8.19 -0.47
C ARG A 28 -13.11 -9.00 0.64
N GLY A 29 -13.31 -8.63 1.91
CA GLY A 29 -12.67 -9.30 3.04
C GLY A 29 -11.27 -8.79 3.39
N GLU A 30 -10.74 -7.82 2.64
CA GLU A 30 -9.44 -7.21 2.93
C GLU A 30 -9.57 -5.91 3.70
N VAL A 31 -8.76 -5.76 4.74
CA VAL A 31 -8.67 -4.54 5.55
C VAL A 31 -7.78 -3.52 4.82
N LEU A 32 -8.34 -2.35 4.51
CA LEU A 32 -7.62 -1.22 3.90
C LEU A 32 -7.21 -0.21 4.97
N ASP A 33 -6.02 0.37 4.81
CA ASP A 33 -5.38 1.21 5.82
C ASP A 33 -5.92 2.65 5.81
N SER A 34 -6.58 3.05 4.73
CA SER A 34 -7.23 4.36 4.61
C SER A 34 -8.54 4.34 3.80
N LYS A 35 -9.38 5.36 4.01
CA LYS A 35 -10.58 5.58 3.20
C LYS A 35 -10.25 5.85 1.72
N HIS A 36 -9.10 6.48 1.47
CA HIS A 36 -8.64 6.82 0.13
C HIS A 36 -8.28 5.56 -0.65
N GLU A 37 -7.46 4.69 -0.06
CA GLU A 37 -7.16 3.37 -0.60
C GLU A 37 -8.43 2.55 -0.83
N ALA A 38 -9.37 2.59 0.11
CA ALA A 38 -10.61 1.84 -0.01
C ALA A 38 -11.48 2.30 -1.18
N LYS A 39 -11.60 3.62 -1.38
CA LYS A 39 -12.30 4.17 -2.54
C LYS A 39 -11.60 3.77 -3.83
N ARG A 40 -10.27 3.93 -3.89
CA ARG A 40 -9.53 3.61 -5.10
C ARG A 40 -9.58 2.13 -5.44
N TYR A 41 -9.53 1.25 -4.44
CA TYR A 41 -9.69 -0.18 -4.64
C TYR A 41 -11.07 -0.54 -5.19
N GLN A 42 -12.14 0.11 -4.71
CA GLN A 42 -13.48 -0.06 -5.28
C GLN A 42 -13.50 0.36 -6.76
N ASP A 43 -12.93 1.51 -7.11
CA ASP A 43 -12.85 1.96 -8.51
C ASP A 43 -12.11 0.94 -9.39
N LEU A 44 -10.99 0.39 -8.90
CA LEU A 44 -10.23 -0.63 -9.61
C LEU A 44 -11.02 -1.94 -9.78
N LEU A 45 -11.80 -2.36 -8.78
CA LEU A 45 -12.68 -3.52 -8.89
C LEU A 45 -13.78 -3.31 -9.95
N PHE A 46 -14.34 -2.11 -10.04
CA PHE A 46 -15.29 -1.77 -11.11
C PHE A 46 -14.64 -1.82 -12.49
N LEU A 47 -13.43 -1.29 -12.63
CA LEU A 47 -12.67 -1.33 -13.88
C LEU A 47 -12.31 -2.76 -14.30
N GLU A 48 -11.97 -3.63 -13.33
CA GLU A 48 -11.70 -5.03 -13.58
C GLU A 48 -12.97 -5.76 -14.04
N ALA A 49 -14.09 -5.53 -13.35
CA ALA A 49 -15.38 -6.10 -13.73
C ALA A 49 -15.87 -5.64 -15.12
N ALA A 50 -15.53 -4.40 -15.51
CA ALA A 50 -15.80 -3.86 -16.83
C ALA A 50 -14.81 -4.36 -17.91
N GLY A 51 -13.77 -5.10 -17.54
CA GLY A 51 -12.76 -5.64 -18.46
C GLY A 51 -11.72 -4.62 -18.94
N HIS A 52 -11.64 -3.43 -18.33
CA HIS A 52 -10.64 -2.43 -18.66
C HIS A 52 -9.25 -2.76 -18.09
N ILE A 53 -9.23 -3.43 -16.95
CA ILE A 53 -8.01 -3.93 -16.31
C ILE A 53 -8.15 -5.41 -15.97
N THR A 54 -7.02 -6.09 -15.79
CA THR A 54 -6.97 -7.51 -15.42
C THR A 54 -5.83 -7.77 -14.43
N ASP A 55 -5.84 -8.94 -13.79
CA ASP A 55 -4.81 -9.37 -12.83
C ASP A 55 -4.60 -8.36 -11.68
N LEU A 56 -5.69 -7.81 -11.14
CA LEU A 56 -5.62 -6.86 -10.03
C LEU A 56 -5.08 -7.56 -8.78
N LYS A 57 -3.91 -7.10 -8.33
CA LYS A 57 -3.20 -7.58 -7.15
C LYS A 57 -2.92 -6.41 -6.20
N ARG A 58 -2.93 -6.71 -4.91
CA ARG A 58 -2.59 -5.77 -3.84
C ARG A 58 -1.30 -6.19 -3.15
N GLN A 59 -0.65 -5.21 -2.49
CA GLN A 59 0.53 -5.42 -1.64
C GLN A 59 1.63 -6.26 -2.33
N VAL A 60 1.92 -5.94 -3.59
CA VAL A 60 2.92 -6.68 -4.37
C VAL A 60 4.33 -6.25 -3.97
N GLU A 61 5.15 -7.21 -3.56
CA GLU A 61 6.55 -6.98 -3.25
C GLU A 61 7.43 -7.01 -4.50
N PHE A 62 8.25 -5.97 -4.66
CA PHE A 62 9.30 -5.86 -5.66
C PHE A 62 10.66 -5.88 -4.98
N HIS A 63 11.50 -6.82 -5.39
CA HIS A 63 12.88 -6.95 -4.94
C HIS A 63 13.80 -6.04 -5.76
N LEU A 64 14.28 -4.96 -5.16
CA LEU A 64 15.21 -4.02 -5.81
C LEU A 64 16.64 -4.53 -5.67
N ILE A 65 17.06 -5.37 -6.61
CA ILE A 65 18.39 -5.99 -6.64
C ILE A 65 19.27 -5.24 -7.66
N VAL A 66 20.45 -4.79 -7.23
CA VAL A 66 21.44 -4.13 -8.09
C VAL A 66 22.75 -4.90 -7.97
N ASN A 67 23.32 -5.35 -9.08
CA ASN A 67 24.57 -6.12 -9.12
C ASN A 67 24.58 -7.35 -8.19
N GLY A 68 23.43 -8.03 -8.05
CA GLY A 68 23.27 -9.20 -7.19
C GLY A 68 22.97 -8.91 -5.71
N TRP A 69 22.99 -7.64 -5.28
CA TRP A 69 22.72 -7.24 -3.90
C TRP A 69 21.29 -6.72 -3.75
N LYS A 70 20.54 -7.22 -2.76
CA LYS A 70 19.19 -6.69 -2.42
C LYS A 70 19.37 -5.33 -1.73
N ILE A 71 19.10 -4.26 -2.47
CA ILE A 71 19.20 -2.88 -1.98
C ILE A 71 17.98 -2.53 -1.11
N ALA A 72 16.78 -2.88 -1.56
CA ALA A 72 15.56 -2.71 -0.79
C ALA A 72 14.40 -3.58 -1.32
N SER A 73 13.32 -3.65 -0.53
CA SER A 73 12.00 -4.06 -1.03
C SER A 73 11.12 -2.83 -1.23
N TYR A 74 10.35 -2.84 -2.32
CA TYR A 74 9.25 -1.90 -2.55
C TYR A 74 7.93 -2.66 -2.55
N PHE A 75 6.97 -2.18 -1.76
CA PHE A 75 5.63 -2.76 -1.66
C PHE A 75 4.65 -1.81 -2.33
N ALA A 76 4.06 -2.26 -3.43
CA ALA A 76 3.05 -1.51 -4.15
C ALA A 76 1.66 -1.77 -3.58
N ASP A 77 0.84 -0.73 -3.48
CA ASP A 77 -0.53 -0.87 -2.98
C ASP A 77 -1.40 -1.63 -3.98
N PHE A 78 -1.28 -1.29 -5.28
CA PHE A 78 -1.99 -1.96 -6.37
C PHE A 78 -1.08 -2.26 -7.56
N CYS A 79 -1.30 -3.40 -8.18
CA CYS A 79 -0.68 -3.81 -9.44
C CYS A 79 -1.76 -4.42 -10.33
N TYR A 80 -1.83 -4.04 -11.60
CA TYR A 80 -2.79 -4.58 -12.55
C TYR A 80 -2.25 -4.46 -13.98
N ILE A 81 -2.91 -5.12 -14.92
CA ILE A 81 -2.62 -5.02 -16.35
C ILE A 81 -3.70 -4.14 -17.00
N GLU A 82 -3.26 -3.09 -17.67
CA GLU A 82 -4.10 -2.17 -18.45
C GLU A 82 -3.49 -2.06 -19.84
N ASN A 83 -4.25 -2.31 -20.91
CA ASN A 83 -3.75 -2.26 -22.30
C ASN A 83 -2.44 -3.06 -22.52
N ALA A 84 -2.38 -4.29 -22.00
CA ALA A 84 -1.20 -5.17 -22.03
C ALA A 84 0.08 -4.63 -21.33
N LYS A 85 -0.04 -3.57 -20.52
CA LYS A 85 1.06 -3.02 -19.73
C LYS A 85 0.81 -3.23 -18.25
N LYS A 86 1.86 -3.62 -17.52
CA LYS A 86 1.82 -3.70 -16.06
C LYS A 86 1.84 -2.29 -15.48
N ILE A 87 0.78 -1.95 -14.76
CA ILE A 87 0.63 -0.70 -14.03
C ILE A 87 0.87 -0.98 -12.55
N VAL A 88 1.60 -0.07 -11.90
CA VAL A 88 1.85 -0.07 -10.47
C VAL A 88 1.37 1.26 -9.90
N GLU A 89 0.51 1.19 -8.89
CA GLU A 89 -0.14 2.33 -8.28
C GLU A 89 0.09 2.35 -6.77
N ASP A 90 0.40 3.53 -6.22
CA ASP A 90 0.69 3.76 -4.80
C ASP A 90 -0.19 4.93 -4.31
N ALA A 91 -1.06 4.66 -3.33
CA ALA A 91 -2.08 5.57 -2.83
C ALA A 91 -1.57 6.42 -1.64
N LYS A 92 -0.28 6.78 -1.65
CA LYS A 92 0.37 7.52 -0.56
C LYS A 92 0.25 9.04 -0.69
N GLY A 93 -0.21 9.67 0.39
CA GLY A 93 -0.26 11.13 0.53
C GLY A 93 1.04 11.83 0.95
N CYS A 94 2.12 11.10 1.29
CA CYS A 94 3.38 11.70 1.74
C CYS A 94 4.60 11.11 1.04
N LYS A 95 5.33 11.95 0.29
CA LYS A 95 6.56 11.57 -0.41
C LYS A 95 7.75 11.63 0.55
N THR A 96 8.25 10.47 0.94
CA THR A 96 9.51 10.38 1.69
C THR A 96 10.71 10.35 0.74
N ARG A 97 11.90 10.72 1.25
CA ARG A 97 13.14 10.61 0.48
C ARG A 97 13.39 9.17 0.01
N ASP A 98 13.12 8.20 0.88
CA ASP A 98 13.26 6.77 0.60
C ASP A 98 12.33 6.31 -0.52
N TYR A 99 11.07 6.78 -0.52
CA TYR A 99 10.12 6.51 -1.60
C TYR A 99 10.65 7.02 -2.95
N THR A 100 11.21 8.23 -2.97
CA THR A 100 11.76 8.83 -4.20
C THR A 100 12.89 7.98 -4.79
N ILE A 101 13.78 7.46 -3.94
CA ILE A 101 14.86 6.56 -4.36
C ILE A 101 14.30 5.23 -4.87
N LYS A 102 13.38 4.60 -4.12
CA LYS A 102 12.74 3.34 -4.54
C LYS A 102 11.97 3.49 -5.85
N LYS A 103 11.29 4.62 -6.08
CA LYS A 103 10.60 4.94 -7.35
C LYS A 103 11.58 5.02 -8.52
N LYS A 104 12.73 5.67 -8.34
CA LYS A 104 13.79 5.71 -9.36
C LYS A 104 14.35 4.32 -9.65
N LEU A 105 14.58 3.52 -8.61
CA LEU A 105 15.04 2.13 -8.75
C LEU A 105 14.02 1.24 -9.46
N MET A 106 12.72 1.39 -9.16
CA MET A 106 11.64 0.68 -9.85
C MET A 106 11.64 0.98 -11.35
N LYS A 107 11.82 2.24 -11.72
CA LYS A 107 11.94 2.65 -13.13
C LYS A 107 13.20 2.10 -13.78
N ALA A 108 14.34 2.16 -13.10
CA ALA A 108 15.62 1.70 -13.62
C ALA A 108 15.70 0.17 -13.80
N LEU A 109 15.15 -0.60 -12.85
CA LEU A 109 15.25 -2.06 -12.83
C LEU A 109 14.15 -2.74 -13.65
N PHE A 110 12.92 -2.19 -13.64
CA PHE A 110 11.77 -2.85 -14.26
C PHE A 110 11.12 -2.06 -15.39
N GLY A 111 11.57 -0.82 -15.65
CA GLY A 111 10.91 0.07 -16.62
C GLY A 111 9.51 0.52 -16.20
N ILE A 112 9.15 0.34 -14.92
CA ILE A 112 7.82 0.62 -14.39
C ILE A 112 7.79 2.04 -13.81
N GLU A 113 6.83 2.84 -14.28
CA GLU A 113 6.52 4.14 -13.70
C GLU A 113 5.35 4.03 -12.71
N ILE A 114 5.60 4.38 -11.45
CA ILE A 114 4.59 4.30 -10.39
C ILE A 114 3.62 5.47 -10.53
N LYS A 115 2.32 5.16 -10.71
CA LYS A 115 1.22 6.13 -10.65
C LYS A 115 0.93 6.46 -9.17
N GLU A 116 0.96 7.74 -8.82
CA GLU A 116 0.63 8.25 -7.48
C GLU A 116 -0.82 8.73 -7.49
N VAL A 117 -1.65 8.24 -6.57
CA VAL A 117 -3.10 8.55 -6.51
C VAL A 117 -3.53 8.99 -5.11
#